data_AF-A0A530BMJ5-F1
#
_entry.id   AF-A0A530BMJ5-F1
#
_cell.length_a   1.000
_cell.length_b   1.000
_cell.length_c   1.000
_cell.angle_alpha   90.00
_cell.angle_beta   90.00
_cell.angle_gamma   90.00
#
_symmetry.space_group_name_H-M   'P 1'
#
loop_
_entity.id
_entity.type
_entity.pdbx_description
1 polymer ?
#
loop_
_entity_poly.entity_id
_entity_poly.type
_entity_poly.pdbx_seq_one_letter_code
_entity_poly.pdbx_strand_id
1 'polypeptide(L)' 'AMEAAKAGACALLGSRPLIDAALAGKALVALSGFELSSSSGHFLTRASAAGLTQAEQDFRLWLLSRLAGIDAL' A
#
# COMPACT_ATOMS: atom_id res chain seq x y z
N ALA A 1 3.43 -8.43 8.55
CA ALA A 1 3.88 -8.87 7.20
C ALA A 1 5.14 -8.14 6.76
N MET A 2 5.11 -6.80 6.60
CA MET A 2 6.26 -5.99 6.17
C MET A 2 7.55 -6.25 6.96
N GLU A 3 7.51 -6.15 8.29
CA GLU A 3 8.73 -6.29 9.11
C GLU A 3 9.31 -7.72 9.08
N ALA A 4 8.45 -8.74 8.98
CA ALA A 4 8.90 -10.12 8.80
C ALA A 4 9.62 -10.31 7.44
N ALA A 5 9.14 -9.65 6.38
CA ALA A 5 9.79 -9.69 5.08
C ALA A 5 11.13 -8.94 5.08
N LYS A 6 11.20 -7.77 5.73
CA LYS A 6 12.47 -7.03 5.90
C LYS A 6 13.51 -7.83 6.69
N ALA A 7 13.06 -8.63 7.66
CA ALA A 7 13.91 -9.55 8.42
C ALA A 7 14.27 -10.84 7.66
N GLY A 8 13.82 -11.02 6.41
CA GLY A 8 14.11 -12.18 5.59
C GLY A 8 13.30 -13.44 5.95
N ALA A 9 12.28 -13.33 6.81
CA ALA A 9 11.48 -14.47 7.24
C ALA A 9 10.39 -14.88 6.23
N CYS A 10 10.01 -14.00 5.29
CA CYS A 10 9.01 -14.30 4.26
C CYS A 10 9.12 -13.39 3.03
N ALA A 11 8.35 -13.71 2.00
CA ALA A 11 8.03 -12.80 0.89
C ALA A 11 6.63 -12.19 1.09
N LEU A 12 6.38 -11.02 0.50
CA LEU A 12 5.06 -10.38 0.50
C LEU A 12 4.72 -9.82 -0.89
N LEU A 13 3.41 -9.73 -1.15
CA LEU A 13 2.86 -8.87 -2.19
C LEU A 13 2.45 -7.55 -1.53
N GLY A 14 2.95 -6.43 -2.04
CA GLY A 14 2.64 -5.11 -1.50
C GLY A 14 2.38 -4.10 -2.61
N SER A 15 1.51 -3.14 -2.36
CA SER A 15 1.29 -2.04 -3.31
C SER A 15 2.56 -1.20 -3.44
N ARG A 16 2.84 -0.69 -4.65
CA ARG A 16 4.06 0.09 -4.92
C ARG A 16 4.28 1.23 -3.92
N PRO A 17 3.31 2.11 -3.62
CA PRO A 17 3.52 3.19 -2.65
C PRO A 17 3.92 2.71 -1.25
N LEU A 18 3.49 1.50 -0.85
CA LEU A 18 3.81 0.94 0.47
C LEU A 18 5.22 0.33 0.51
N ILE A 19 5.68 -0.28 -0.58
CA ILE A 19 6.95 -1.04 -0.60
C ILE A 19 8.13 -0.27 -1.21
N ASP A 20 7.87 0.81 -1.96
CA ASP A 20 8.90 1.55 -2.71
C ASP A 20 10.03 2.08 -1.84
N ALA A 21 9.71 2.62 -0.65
CA ALA A 21 10.72 3.09 0.29
C ALA A 21 11.64 1.95 0.77
N ALA A 22 11.08 0.76 1.02
CA ALA A 22 11.85 -0.39 1.46
C ALA A 22 12.70 -0.99 0.33
N LEU A 23 12.23 -0.94 -0.92
CA LEU A 23 13.01 -1.31 -2.11
C LEU A 23 14.16 -0.32 -2.35
N ALA A 24 13.89 0.98 -2.32
CA ALA A 24 14.90 2.02 -2.47
C ALA A 24 15.99 1.94 -1.40
N GLY A 25 15.59 1.67 -0.15
CA GLY A 25 16.48 1.43 0.97
C GLY A 25 17.14 0.04 1.00
N LYS A 26 16.88 -0.82 0.00
CA LYS A 26 17.37 -2.22 -0.08
C LYS A 26 17.02 -3.11 1.11
N ALA A 27 16.04 -2.71 1.93
CA ALA A 27 15.49 -3.54 2.99
C ALA A 27 14.58 -4.66 2.43
N LEU A 28 14.12 -4.51 1.19
CA LEU A 28 13.48 -5.55 0.38
C LEU A 28 14.16 -5.64 -0.99
N VAL A 29 14.01 -6.79 -1.63
CA VAL A 29 14.42 -7.01 -3.03
C VAL A 29 13.22 -7.47 -3.86
N ALA A 30 13.17 -7.06 -5.13
CA ALA A 30 12.15 -7.51 -6.05
C ALA A 30 12.43 -8.96 -6.48
N LEU A 31 11.49 -9.86 -6.20
CA LEU A 31 11.59 -11.28 -6.59
C LEU A 31 10.98 -11.58 -7.97
N SER A 32 10.09 -10.72 -8.45
CA SER A 32 9.38 -10.86 -9.72
C SER A 32 9.03 -9.48 -10.29
N GLY A 33 9.04 -9.35 -11.62
CA GLY A 33 8.51 -8.18 -12.33
C GLY A 33 7.00 -8.26 -12.61
N PHE A 34 6.32 -9.29 -12.09
CA PHE A 34 4.88 -9.46 -12.26
C PHE A 34 4.11 -8.49 -11.36
N GLU A 35 3.32 -7.63 -11.97
CA GLU A 35 2.44 -6.70 -11.28
C GLU A 35 0.98 -7.15 -11.44
N LEU A 36 0.29 -7.32 -10.32
CA LEU A 36 -1.14 -7.57 -10.35
C LEU A 36 -1.85 -6.28 -10.71
N SER A 37 -2.48 -6.23 -11.88
CA SER A 37 -3.34 -5.11 -12.28
C SER A 37 -4.66 -5.21 -11.52
N SER A 38 -5.01 -4.16 -10.77
CA SER A 38 -6.32 -4.02 -10.15
C SER A 38 -6.87 -2.63 -10.43
N SER A 39 -8.15 -2.55 -10.81
CA SER A 39 -8.86 -1.27 -11.00
C SER A 39 -8.97 -0.44 -9.71
N SER A 40 -8.65 -1.02 -8.56
CA SER A 40 -8.70 -0.36 -7.25
C SER A 40 -7.33 -0.08 -6.62
N GLY A 41 -6.21 -0.41 -7.29
CA GLY A 41 -4.83 -0.02 -6.87
C GLY A 41 -4.33 -0.54 -5.51
N HIS A 42 -5.18 -1.16 -4.71
CA HIS A 42 -4.91 -1.59 -3.34
C HIS A 42 -5.29 -3.06 -3.18
N PHE A 43 -4.31 -3.94 -2.95
CA PHE A 43 -4.59 -5.36 -2.76
C PHE A 43 -5.06 -5.67 -1.32
N LEU A 44 -6.15 -6.45 -1.30
CA LEU A 44 -6.55 -7.47 -0.32
C LEU A 44 -6.52 -7.07 1.16
N THR A 45 -7.34 -6.09 1.53
CA THR A 45 -8.12 -6.26 2.75
C THR A 45 -9.47 -6.81 2.34
N ARG A 46 -9.91 -7.91 2.97
CA ARG A 46 -11.33 -8.30 2.96
C ARG A 46 -12.15 -7.03 3.22
N ALA A 47 -13.25 -6.82 2.50
CA ALA A 47 -14.19 -5.76 2.83
C ALA A 47 -14.50 -5.85 4.33
N SER A 48 -13.98 -4.88 5.09
CA SER A 48 -14.28 -4.80 6.51
C SER A 48 -15.78 -4.55 6.60
N ALA A 49 -16.52 -5.47 7.21
CA ALA A 49 -17.92 -5.21 7.54
C ALA A 49 -18.04 -4.17 8.66
N ALA A 50 -16.93 -3.79 9.31
CA ALA A 50 -16.89 -2.71 10.26
C ALA A 50 -16.89 -1.37 9.51
N GLY A 51 -17.81 -0.48 9.88
CA GLY A 51 -17.79 0.90 9.43
C GLY A 51 -16.52 1.61 9.89
N LEU A 52 -16.09 2.61 9.11
CA LEU A 52 -14.97 3.46 9.49
C LEU A 52 -15.32 4.27 10.74
N THR A 53 -14.44 4.29 11.72
CA THR A 53 -14.44 5.27 12.82
C THR A 53 -14.32 6.69 12.26
N GLN A 54 -14.71 7.70 13.04
CA GLN A 54 -14.60 9.10 12.59
C GLN A 54 -13.17 9.47 12.18
N ALA A 55 -12.17 9.06 12.96
CA ALA A 55 -10.75 9.30 12.65
C ALA A 55 -10.32 8.65 11.32
N GLU A 56 -10.81 7.44 11.02
CA GLU A 56 -10.51 6.77 9.75
C GLU A 56 -11.23 7.46 8.57
N GLN A 57 -12.43 8.00 8.78
CA GLN A 57 -13.12 8.81 7.78
C GLN A 57 -12.38 10.12 7.50
N ASP A 58 -11.92 10.80 8.55
CA ASP A 58 -11.16 12.04 8.43
C ASP A 58 -9.83 11.80 7.69
N PHE A 59 -9.12 10.72 8.04
CA PHE A 59 -7.91 10.30 7.34
C PHE A 59 -8.17 9.97 5.87
N ARG A 60 -9.25 9.25 5.57
CA ARG A 60 -9.65 8.94 4.20
C ARG A 60 -9.89 10.21 3.38
N LEU A 61 -10.61 11.18 3.93
CA LEU A 61 -10.88 12.46 3.26
C LEU A 61 -9.58 13.25 3.01
N TRP A 62 -8.71 13.33 4.02
CA TRP A 62 -7.40 13.94 3.89
C TRP A 62 -6.56 13.27 2.79
N LEU A 63 -6.49 11.94 2.77
CA LEU A 63 -5.73 11.19 1.78
C LEU A 63 -6.26 11.45 0.35
N LEU A 64 -7.58 11.40 0.17
CA LEU A 64 -8.21 11.68 -1.12
C LEU A 64 -7.90 13.10 -1.61
N SER A 65 -7.88 14.09 -0.71
CA SER A 65 -7.51 15.46 -1.07
C SER A 65 -6.06 15.60 -1.55
N ARG A 66 -5.15 14.78 -1.03
CA ARG A 66 -3.74 14.76 -1.48
C ARG A 66 -3.59 14.10 -2.84
N LEU A 67 -4.32 13.01 -3.08
CA LEU A 67 -4.26 12.30 -4.36
C LEU A 67 -4.91 13.10 -5.50
N ALA A 68 -6.04 13.77 -5.23
CA ALA A 68 -6.69 14.64 -6.22
C ALA A 68 -5.81 15.85 -6.63
N GLY A 69 -4.85 16.25 -5.79
CA GLY A 69 -3.87 17.28 -6.11
C GLY A 69 -2.66 16.80 -6.92
N ILE A 70 -2.52 15.49 -7.16
CA ILE A 70 -1.39 14.91 -7.92
C ILE A 70 -1.68 14.88 -9.43
N ASP A 71 -2.95 14.89 -9.86
CA ASP A 71 -3.34 14.91 -11.28
C ASP A 71 -3.37 16.32 -11.92
N ALA A 72 -2.99 17.36 -11.17
CA ALA A 72 -3.08 18.77 -11.59
C ALA A 72 -1.74 19.43 -11.98
N LEU A 73 -0.67 18.64 -12.19
CA LEU A 73 0.66 19.08 -12.65
C LEU A 73 1.17 18.15 -13.76
#